data_AF-A0A523P139-F1
#
_entry.id   AF-A0A523P139-F1
#
_cell.length_a   1.000
_cell.length_b   1.000
_cell.length_c   1.000
_cell.angle_alpha   90.00
_cell.angle_beta   90.00
_cell.angle_gamma   90.00
#
_symmetry.space_group_name_H-M   'P 1'
#
loop_
_entity.id
_entity.type
_entity.pdbx_description
1 polymer ?
#
loop_
_entity_poly.entity_id
_entity_poly.type
_entity_poly.pdbx_seq_one_letter_code
_entity_poly.pdbx_strand_id
1 'polypeptide(L)'
;MTATSFPLELMAEVTTAKCTRQRYDIGTVLSDYNSGGQLMTIRIRLGLILMLIVPLVCSAEVIVDGAAIANEADGRNWTSYGRTYSEQRFSPLDQINADNISQLGLIWSLNLPGENGLVSTPLAVDGVLYFTGKFGNVTAVDVLSG
;
A
#
# COMPACT_ATOMS: atom_id res chain seq x y z
N MET A 1 15.08 39.04 24.95
CA MET A 1 14.32 37.79 25.15
C MET A 1 14.38 37.02 23.85
N THR A 2 15.07 35.89 23.90
CA THR A 2 15.59 35.08 22.79
C THR A 2 14.56 34.09 22.23
N ALA A 3 14.71 33.79 20.95
CA ALA A 3 14.04 32.73 20.21
C ALA A 3 14.79 31.39 20.28
N THR A 4 14.07 30.26 20.17
CA THR A 4 14.50 28.89 19.73
C THR A 4 13.21 28.04 19.62
N SER A 5 12.68 27.58 18.47
CA SER A 5 13.13 26.61 17.44
C SER A 5 12.76 25.13 17.71
N PHE A 6 11.81 24.58 16.91
CA PHE A 6 11.61 23.18 16.39
C PHE A 6 11.46 21.98 17.38
N PRO A 7 11.02 20.75 16.96
CA PRO A 7 10.46 20.28 15.65
C PRO A 7 9.23 19.33 15.69
N LEU A 8 8.68 19.10 14.49
CA LEU A 8 7.70 18.08 14.06
C LEU A 8 8.32 16.67 13.96
N GLU A 9 8.14 15.81 14.98
CA GLU A 9 8.73 14.45 14.98
C GLU A 9 7.76 13.33 15.41
N LEU A 10 6.44 13.49 15.25
CA LEU A 10 5.45 12.48 15.69
C LEU A 10 4.53 11.93 14.58
N MET A 11 4.94 12.01 13.32
CA MET A 11 4.17 11.48 12.18
C MET A 11 4.93 10.46 11.34
N ALA A 12 6.18 10.12 11.70
CA ALA A 12 7.04 9.25 10.91
C ALA A 12 7.09 7.78 11.37
N GLU A 13 6.40 7.41 12.46
CA GLU A 13 6.51 6.08 13.08
C GLU A 13 5.25 5.22 12.91
N VAL A 14 4.52 5.40 11.80
CA VAL A 14 3.42 4.51 11.39
C VAL A 14 3.77 3.73 10.10
N THR A 15 4.76 4.17 9.32
CA THR A 15 5.11 3.55 8.03
C THR A 15 6.18 2.46 8.13
N THR A 16 6.61 2.09 9.34
CA THR A 16 7.62 1.05 9.57
C THR A 16 7.18 0.00 10.59
N ALA A 17 5.89 -0.31 10.65
CA ALA A 17 5.45 -1.63 11.12
C ALA A 17 5.74 -2.69 10.04
N LYS A 18 7.02 -2.84 9.68
CA LYS A 18 7.54 -4.10 9.16
C LYS A 18 7.15 -5.16 10.17
N CYS A 19 6.55 -6.24 9.68
CA CYS A 19 6.00 -7.38 10.39
C CYS A 19 7.05 -8.15 11.23
N THR A 20 7.70 -7.48 12.18
CA THR A 20 8.75 -8.06 13.01
C THR A 20 8.65 -7.51 14.44
N ARG A 21 8.07 -8.35 15.31
CA ARG A 21 8.31 -8.36 16.77
C ARG A 21 7.62 -7.26 17.62
N GLN A 22 6.29 -7.29 17.70
CA GLN A 22 5.61 -6.77 18.88
C GLN A 22 5.82 -7.73 20.06
N ARG A 23 6.67 -7.37 21.04
CA ARG A 23 6.55 -7.92 22.40
C ARG A 23 5.26 -7.37 22.98
N TYR A 24 4.24 -8.21 23.10
CA TYR A 24 3.05 -7.90 23.90
C TYR A 24 3.41 -8.00 25.38
N ASP A 25 3.35 -6.89 26.12
CA ASP A 25 3.47 -6.90 27.57
C ASP A 25 2.11 -7.32 28.17
N ILE A 26 2.09 -8.53 28.73
CA ILE A 26 0.89 -9.20 29.24
C ILE A 26 0.45 -8.65 30.61
N GLY A 27 1.25 -7.76 31.21
CA GLY A 27 1.10 -7.32 32.60
C GLY A 27 -0.12 -6.46 32.91
N THR A 28 -0.64 -5.70 31.95
CA THR A 28 -1.77 -4.78 32.17
C THR A 28 -3.14 -5.46 32.04
N VAL A 29 -3.24 -6.61 31.38
CA VAL A 29 -4.52 -7.29 31.10
C VAL A 29 -5.03 -8.08 32.31
N LEU A 30 -4.14 -8.42 33.27
CA LEU A 30 -4.51 -9.17 34.47
C LEU A 30 -5.04 -8.28 35.61
N SER A 31 -4.92 -6.94 35.50
CA SER A 31 -5.33 -6.01 36.57
C SER A 31 -6.85 -5.87 36.73
N ASP A 32 -7.64 -6.28 35.73
CA ASP A 32 -9.11 -6.17 35.76
C ASP A 32 -9.80 -7.51 36.09
N TYR A 33 -9.05 -8.56 36.43
CA TYR A 33 -9.56 -9.93 36.53
C TYR A 33 -10.39 -10.23 37.80
N ASN A 34 -10.50 -9.32 38.77
CA ASN A 34 -11.02 -9.68 40.11
C ASN A 34 -12.41 -9.13 40.49
N SER A 35 -13.37 -9.03 39.56
CA SER A 35 -14.76 -8.66 39.93
C SER A 35 -15.88 -9.26 39.04
N GLY A 36 -16.57 -10.31 39.54
CA GLY A 36 -17.97 -10.65 39.16
C GLY A 36 -18.19 -11.79 38.15
N GLY A 37 -18.42 -13.01 38.65
CA GLY A 37 -18.40 -14.30 37.93
C GLY A 37 -19.56 -14.72 37.01
N GLN A 38 -20.23 -13.80 36.30
CA GLN A 38 -21.23 -14.16 35.25
C GLN A 38 -21.07 -13.32 33.97
N LEU A 39 -20.68 -12.04 34.11
CA LEU A 39 -20.27 -11.19 32.98
C LEU A 39 -18.94 -11.65 32.35
N MET A 40 -18.19 -12.47 33.10
CA MET A 40 -16.86 -12.98 32.78
C MET A 40 -16.86 -13.91 31.55
N THR A 41 -17.84 -14.80 31.41
CA THR A 41 -17.85 -15.81 30.32
C THR A 41 -18.15 -15.19 28.95
N ILE A 42 -19.01 -14.16 28.90
CA ILE A 42 -19.35 -13.45 27.66
C ILE A 42 -18.18 -12.60 27.19
N ARG A 43 -17.49 -11.91 28.11
CA ARG A 43 -16.29 -11.09 27.81
C ARG A 43 -15.11 -11.95 27.37
N ILE A 44 -14.94 -13.14 27.94
CA ILE A 44 -13.94 -14.12 27.50
C ILE A 44 -14.24 -14.64 26.08
N ARG A 45 -15.50 -14.95 25.76
CA ARG A 45 -15.87 -15.41 24.40
C ARG A 45 -15.76 -14.30 23.35
N LEU A 46 -16.16 -13.07 23.68
CA LEU A 46 -16.01 -11.92 22.77
C LEU A 46 -14.53 -11.58 22.56
N GLY A 47 -13.72 -11.63 23.62
CA GLY A 47 -12.27 -11.43 23.55
C GLY A 47 -11.56 -12.49 22.73
N LEU A 48 -11.94 -13.77 22.88
CA LEU A 48 -11.41 -14.88 22.08
C LEU A 48 -11.81 -14.78 20.60
N ILE A 49 -13.06 -14.41 20.31
CA ILE A 49 -13.53 -14.23 18.93
C ILE A 49 -12.81 -13.02 18.28
N LEU A 50 -12.66 -11.91 19.01
CA LEU A 50 -11.92 -10.74 18.55
C LEU A 50 -10.42 -11.07 18.30
N MET A 51 -9.81 -11.88 19.17
CA MET A 51 -8.41 -12.33 19.04
C MET A 51 -8.18 -13.28 17.86
N LEU A 52 -9.21 -13.99 17.38
CA LEU A 52 -9.13 -14.92 16.26
C LEU A 52 -9.34 -14.25 14.89
N ILE A 53 -9.97 -13.07 14.85
CA ILE A 53 -10.26 -12.32 13.61
C ILE A 53 -9.12 -11.33 13.27
N VAL A 54 -8.44 -10.78 14.28
CA VAL A 54 -7.35 -9.79 14.10
C VAL A 54 -6.12 -10.28 13.31
N PRO A 55 -5.66 -11.56 13.39
CA PRO A 55 -4.50 -11.98 12.59
C PRO A 55 -4.80 -12.18 11.10
N LEU A 56 -6.07 -12.08 10.66
CA LEU A 56 -6.45 -12.33 9.26
C LEU A 56 -6.31 -11.11 8.34
N VAL A 57 -6.06 -9.92 8.89
CA VAL A 57 -5.79 -8.71 8.09
C VAL A 57 -4.29 -8.55 7.91
N CYS A 58 -3.65 -9.56 7.33
CA CYS A 58 -2.31 -9.42 6.79
C CYS A 58 -2.47 -9.26 5.29
N SER A 59 -2.47 -8.02 4.79
CA SER A 59 -2.42 -7.76 3.36
C SER A 59 -1.13 -8.36 2.82
N ALA A 60 -1.22 -9.18 1.76
CA ALA A 60 -0.05 -9.73 1.11
C ALA A 60 0.80 -8.60 0.53
N GLU A 61 2.07 -8.52 0.93
CA GLU A 61 3.03 -7.56 0.39
C GLU A 61 3.38 -7.94 -1.06
N VAL A 62 3.35 -6.97 -1.99
CA VAL A 62 3.79 -7.18 -3.37
C VAL A 62 5.32 -7.22 -3.40
N ILE A 63 5.88 -8.40 -3.64
CA ILE A 63 7.31 -8.59 -3.83
C ILE A 63 7.66 -8.39 -5.31
N VAL A 64 8.46 -7.37 -5.59
CA VAL A 64 9.03 -7.14 -6.93
C VAL A 64 10.42 -7.76 -6.99
N ASP A 65 10.49 -8.99 -7.50
CA ASP A 65 11.74 -9.71 -7.74
C ASP A 65 11.88 -10.12 -9.22
N GLY A 66 12.94 -10.86 -9.54
CA GLY A 66 13.16 -11.31 -10.91
C GLY A 66 12.08 -12.29 -11.42
N ALA A 67 11.47 -13.08 -10.54
CA ALA A 67 10.39 -13.98 -10.93
C ALA A 67 9.11 -13.19 -11.27
N ALA A 68 8.82 -12.13 -10.50
CA ALA A 68 7.71 -11.22 -10.79
C ALA A 68 7.88 -10.54 -12.15
N ILE A 69 9.08 -10.03 -12.47
CA ILE A 69 9.35 -9.36 -13.76
C ILE A 69 9.36 -10.35 -14.94
N ALA A 70 9.70 -11.62 -14.71
CA ALA A 70 9.68 -12.66 -15.75
C ALA A 70 8.27 -13.17 -16.08
N ASN A 71 7.27 -12.87 -15.25
CA ASN A 71 5.93 -13.42 -15.40
C ASN A 71 5.11 -12.68 -16.46
N GLU A 72 5.08 -13.22 -17.68
CA GLU A 72 4.31 -12.65 -18.79
C GLU A 72 2.79 -12.76 -18.59
N ALA A 73 2.30 -13.71 -17.78
CA ALA A 73 0.87 -13.93 -17.60
C ALA A 73 0.24 -12.99 -16.56
N ASP A 74 1.02 -12.46 -15.61
CA ASP A 74 0.50 -11.54 -14.60
C ASP A 74 0.46 -10.10 -15.14
N GLY A 75 -0.75 -9.59 -15.35
CA GLY A 75 -0.99 -8.22 -15.79
C GLY A 75 -1.27 -7.22 -14.67
N ARG A 76 -1.31 -7.65 -13.40
CA ARG A 76 -1.76 -6.80 -12.28
C ARG A 76 -0.81 -5.64 -11.99
N ASN A 77 0.49 -5.84 -12.19
CA ASN A 77 1.51 -4.84 -11.94
C ASN A 77 2.35 -4.58 -13.21
N TRP A 78 2.85 -3.36 -13.33
CA TRP A 78 3.85 -2.95 -14.32
C TRP A 78 5.16 -2.63 -13.59
N THR A 79 5.95 -3.67 -13.34
CA THR A 79 7.10 -3.62 -12.40
C THR A 79 8.43 -3.23 -13.05
N SER A 80 8.51 -3.21 -14.39
CA SER A 80 9.73 -2.83 -15.14
C SER A 80 9.38 -1.87 -16.28
N TYR A 81 10.39 -1.22 -16.87
CA TYR A 81 10.22 -0.25 -17.96
C TYR A 81 9.38 -0.80 -19.12
N GLY A 82 9.69 -1.99 -19.62
CA GLY A 82 8.90 -2.68 -20.65
C GLY A 82 7.91 -3.73 -20.13
N ARG A 83 7.45 -3.57 -18.87
CA ARG A 83 6.66 -4.53 -18.07
C ARG A 83 7.46 -5.76 -17.63
N THR A 84 7.97 -6.53 -18.58
CA THR A 84 8.71 -7.78 -18.35
C THR A 84 10.10 -7.72 -18.98
N TYR A 85 10.94 -8.74 -18.73
CA TYR A 85 12.28 -8.81 -19.32
C TYR A 85 12.30 -8.86 -20.86
N SER A 86 11.19 -9.27 -21.49
CA SER A 86 11.09 -9.27 -22.95
C SER A 86 10.93 -7.86 -23.53
N GLU A 87 10.62 -6.87 -22.68
CA GLU A 87 10.43 -5.46 -23.04
C GLU A 87 9.38 -5.24 -24.14
N GLN A 88 8.44 -6.19 -24.32
CA GLN A 88 7.43 -6.13 -25.37
C GLN A 88 6.35 -5.06 -25.12
N ARG A 89 6.26 -4.54 -23.88
CA ARG A 89 5.23 -3.57 -23.47
C ARG A 89 3.80 -4.07 -23.73
N PHE A 90 3.62 -5.39 -23.70
CA PHE A 90 2.33 -6.05 -23.88
C PHE A 90 1.68 -6.30 -22.52
N SER A 91 0.38 -6.01 -22.37
CA SER A 91 -0.41 -6.36 -21.19
C SER A 91 -1.34 -7.54 -21.51
N PRO A 92 -1.40 -8.60 -20.69
CA PRO A 92 -2.32 -9.70 -20.86
C PRO A 92 -3.75 -9.37 -20.39
N LEU A 93 -4.00 -8.19 -19.82
CA LEU A 93 -5.33 -7.76 -19.38
C LEU A 93 -6.22 -7.43 -20.59
N ASP A 94 -7.46 -7.92 -20.58
CA ASP A 94 -8.44 -7.78 -21.66
C ASP A 94 -9.77 -7.16 -21.22
N GLN A 95 -9.85 -6.68 -19.96
CA GLN A 95 -11.03 -6.00 -19.42
C GLN A 95 -11.46 -4.83 -20.30
N ILE A 96 -10.50 -4.13 -20.91
CA ILE A 96 -10.72 -3.12 -21.93
C ILE A 96 -10.33 -3.72 -23.28
N ASN A 97 -11.26 -3.72 -24.24
CA ASN A 97 -11.08 -4.33 -25.55
C ASN A 97 -11.88 -3.57 -26.63
N ALA A 98 -11.79 -4.02 -27.87
CA ALA A 98 -12.38 -3.35 -29.03
C ALA A 98 -13.90 -3.14 -28.91
N ASP A 99 -14.60 -4.01 -28.18
CA ASP A 99 -16.05 -3.95 -28.04
C ASP A 99 -16.51 -2.92 -27.00
N ASN A 100 -15.66 -2.60 -26.01
CA ASN A 100 -16.02 -1.72 -24.89
C ASN A 100 -15.16 -0.46 -24.76
N ILE A 101 -14.14 -0.27 -25.62
CA ILE A 101 -13.24 0.90 -25.60
C ILE A 101 -13.99 2.23 -25.66
N SER A 102 -15.16 2.25 -26.30
CA SER A 102 -16.05 3.42 -26.42
C SER A 102 -16.65 3.88 -25.09
N GLN A 103 -16.60 3.06 -24.04
CA GLN A 103 -17.15 3.35 -22.72
C GLN A 103 -16.11 3.97 -21.78
N LEU A 104 -14.85 4.10 -22.20
CA LEU A 104 -13.80 4.68 -21.37
C LEU A 104 -14.08 6.15 -21.04
N GLY A 105 -13.81 6.49 -19.78
CA GLY A 105 -13.88 7.85 -19.27
C GLY A 105 -12.67 8.17 -18.40
N LEU A 106 -12.42 9.46 -18.20
CA LEU A 106 -11.41 9.94 -17.26
C LEU A 106 -11.87 9.67 -15.83
N ILE A 107 -11.07 8.92 -15.05
CA ILE A 107 -11.38 8.62 -13.64
C ILE A 107 -10.84 9.70 -12.68
N TRP A 108 -9.65 10.24 -12.95
CA TRP A 108 -9.03 11.32 -12.19
C TRP A 108 -7.88 11.94 -13.00
N SER A 109 -7.41 13.10 -12.56
CA SER A 109 -6.24 13.78 -13.14
C SER A 109 -5.43 14.48 -12.06
N LEU A 110 -4.11 14.42 -12.15
CA LEU A 110 -3.18 15.13 -11.27
C LEU A 110 -2.52 16.29 -12.01
N ASN A 111 -2.60 17.49 -11.43
CA ASN A 111 -1.87 18.64 -11.95
C ASN A 111 -0.42 18.63 -11.45
N LEU A 112 0.54 18.78 -12.36
CA LEU A 112 1.97 18.73 -12.08
C LEU A 112 2.60 20.11 -12.38
N PRO A 113 2.52 21.07 -11.43
CA PRO A 113 3.00 22.43 -11.67
C PRO A 113 4.53 22.45 -11.86
N GLY A 114 4.98 23.11 -12.92
CA GLY A 114 6.41 23.25 -13.23
C GLY A 114 7.03 22.06 -13.97
N GLU A 115 6.25 21.00 -14.20
CA GLU A 115 6.62 19.88 -15.07
C GLU A 115 6.37 20.23 -16.54
N ASN A 116 7.32 19.85 -17.41
CA ASN A 116 7.22 20.07 -18.84
C ASN A 116 8.00 18.97 -19.60
N GLY A 117 7.41 18.40 -20.64
CA GLY A 117 8.06 17.34 -21.45
C GLY A 117 8.21 16.02 -20.69
N LEU A 118 7.13 15.51 -20.09
CA LEU A 118 7.13 14.21 -19.43
C LEU A 118 7.33 13.08 -20.46
N VAL A 119 8.42 12.33 -20.29
CA VAL A 119 8.78 11.19 -21.17
C VAL A 119 8.94 9.87 -20.41
N SER A 120 8.67 9.89 -19.10
CA SER A 120 8.78 8.72 -18.24
C SER A 120 7.71 7.68 -18.59
N THR A 121 8.06 6.39 -18.50
CA THR A 121 7.07 5.31 -18.46
C THR A 121 6.75 5.04 -17.00
N PRO A 122 5.54 5.31 -16.51
CA PRO A 122 5.19 5.04 -15.12
C PRO A 122 5.26 3.55 -14.81
N LEU A 123 5.70 3.22 -13.60
CA LEU A 123 5.56 1.89 -13.01
C LEU A 123 4.30 1.87 -12.16
N ALA A 124 3.53 0.79 -12.21
CA ALA A 124 2.33 0.61 -11.39
C ALA A 124 2.51 -0.64 -10.54
N VAL A 125 2.67 -0.47 -9.23
CA VAL A 125 2.93 -1.57 -8.31
C VAL A 125 2.06 -1.38 -7.08
N ASP A 126 1.26 -2.39 -6.77
CA ASP A 126 0.43 -2.43 -5.56
C ASP A 126 -0.49 -1.20 -5.38
N GLY A 127 -1.09 -0.73 -6.48
CA GLY A 127 -1.96 0.43 -6.46
C GLY A 127 -1.23 1.78 -6.34
N VAL A 128 0.10 1.82 -6.50
CA VAL A 128 0.87 3.06 -6.54
C VAL A 128 1.53 3.23 -7.92
N LEU A 129 1.34 4.42 -8.51
CA LEU A 129 2.02 4.88 -9.72
C LEU A 129 3.31 5.59 -9.36
N TYR A 130 4.42 5.15 -9.92
CA TYR A 130 5.74 5.76 -9.78
C TYR A 130 6.21 6.30 -11.12
N PHE A 131 6.60 7.57 -11.19
CA PHE A 131 7.14 8.17 -12.41
C PHE A 131 8.14 9.28 -12.09
N THR A 132 8.95 9.62 -13.11
CA THR A 132 9.95 10.67 -13.02
C THR A 132 9.49 11.94 -13.75
N GLY A 133 9.69 13.08 -13.08
CA GLY A 133 9.52 14.41 -13.64
C GLY A 133 10.86 15.09 -13.90
N LYS A 134 10.83 16.42 -13.91
CA LYS A 134 11.95 17.29 -14.19
C LYS A 134 13.09 17.05 -13.21
N PHE A 135 14.32 17.13 -13.72
CA PHE A 135 15.56 16.92 -12.95
C PHE A 135 15.63 15.57 -12.22
N GLY A 136 14.86 14.57 -12.65
CA GLY A 136 14.85 13.25 -12.03
C GLY A 136 14.05 13.19 -10.72
N ASN A 137 13.20 14.18 -10.43
CA ASN A 137 12.29 14.09 -9.31
C ASN A 137 11.37 12.87 -9.47
N VAL A 138 11.30 12.04 -8.44
CA VAL A 138 10.43 10.85 -8.44
C VAL A 138 9.15 11.20 -7.69
N THR A 139 8.01 10.86 -8.28
CA THR A 139 6.69 11.03 -7.68
C THR A 139 6.01 9.67 -7.55
N ALA A 140 5.35 9.46 -6.43
CA ALA A 140 4.51 8.29 -6.15
C ALA A 140 3.08 8.76 -5.89
N VAL A 141 2.09 8.12 -6.52
CA VAL A 141 0.69 8.50 -6.49
C VAL A 141 -0.17 7.27 -6.24
N ASP A 142 -1.07 7.30 -5.25
CA ASP A 142 -2.07 6.25 -5.06
C ASP A 142 -3.10 6.28 -6.21
N VAL A 143 -3.33 5.16 -6.89
CA VAL A 143 -4.16 5.12 -8.10
C VAL A 143 -5.65 5.26 -7.83
N LEU A 144 -6.10 5.06 -6.58
CA LEU A 144 -7.49 5.17 -6.20
C LEU A 144 -7.86 6.59 -5.77
N SER A 145 -6.97 7.29 -5.05
CA SER A 145 -7.21 8.67 -4.61
C SER A 145 -6.72 9.73 -5.58
N GLY A 146 -5.70 9.43 -6.38
CA GLY A 146 -4.99 10.42 -7.22
C GLY A 146 -4.08 11.36 -6.43
#